data_AF-A0A1G0H3H9-F1
#
_entry.id   AF-A0A1G0H3H9-F1
#
_cell.length_a   1.000
_cell.length_b   1.000
_cell.length_c   1.000
_cell.angle_alpha   90.00
_cell.angle_beta   90.00
_cell.angle_gamma   90.00
#
_symmetry.space_group_name_H-M   'P 1'
#
loop_
_entity.id
_entity.type
_entity.pdbx_description
1 polymer ?
#
loop_
_entity_poly.entity_id
_entity_poly.type
_entity_poly.pdbx_seq_one_letter_code
_entity_poly.pdbx_strand_id
1 'polypeptide(L)'
;MVKTISVYFNGTDDDNDVPEHGRITLAALLDQMTVKDHNNFSICVNGCGVETQDIRDLGAIFTFHLEKQVLNIAKQVEEMVKSSEDKVVLNVYGFSRGGAAAFWLGQKLKHISADRLTINVASFEPVPGNFITGVYGDLLLGTNSTLSAAVADLTECKNIANALVLFTNQPLPDIACHAPILPSLPTTCKAEIDVTPGCHKGAVAFYKSGESIKPANDESEIAFHRVVDFMQKCGTSFNFDKLHLDRNLIYSKESKQDSTDHRLLSLYERLAGKTSFRDGGQNRSMHLRNTIFTARDSKKYLNRYHQQLCNVENVSDKDCVLTIQSHNPQRMSPQQRQAIQFMQLTFVLAMAWMIYNKYFNEPSLESSNGFRPRF
;
A
#
# COMPACT_ATOMS: atom_id res chain seq x y z
N MET A 1 2.04 -30.49 7.62
CA MET A 1 1.10 -29.46 8.12
C MET A 1 1.53 -28.13 7.53
N VAL A 2 0.61 -27.32 6.99
CA VAL A 2 0.99 -26.06 6.30
C VAL A 2 1.57 -25.06 7.31
N LYS A 3 2.75 -24.50 6.99
CA LYS A 3 3.33 -23.39 7.74
C LYS A 3 2.84 -22.06 7.17
N THR A 4 2.35 -21.19 8.03
CA THR A 4 1.87 -19.85 7.68
C THR A 4 2.77 -18.80 8.30
N ILE A 5 3.26 -17.87 7.48
CA ILE A 5 4.06 -16.73 7.90
C ILE A 5 3.24 -15.48 7.58
N SER A 6 2.95 -14.67 8.59
CA SER A 6 2.31 -13.36 8.40
C SER A 6 3.35 -12.26 8.55
N VAL A 7 3.44 -11.37 7.56
CA VAL A 7 4.39 -10.25 7.55
C VAL A 7 3.61 -8.94 7.46
N TYR A 8 3.93 -7.99 8.34
CA TYR A 8 3.24 -6.71 8.47
C TYR A 8 4.23 -5.55 8.30
N PHE A 9 4.13 -4.82 7.20
CA PHE A 9 4.93 -3.63 6.93
C PHE A 9 4.17 -2.34 7.30
N ASN A 10 4.73 -1.57 8.24
CA ASN A 10 4.21 -0.25 8.59
C ASN A 10 4.47 0.81 7.49
N GLY A 11 3.73 1.92 7.55
CA GLY A 11 3.96 3.10 6.73
C GLY A 11 5.21 3.87 7.14
N THR A 12 5.64 4.86 6.35
CA THR A 12 6.96 5.53 6.47
C THR A 12 7.36 5.88 7.90
N ASP A 13 6.50 6.55 8.67
CA ASP A 13 6.81 7.06 10.02
C ASP A 13 6.06 6.29 11.11
N ASP A 14 5.61 5.07 10.79
CA ASP A 14 4.77 4.28 11.66
C ASP A 14 5.59 3.19 12.33
N ASP A 15 5.51 3.14 13.66
CA ASP A 15 6.22 2.18 14.50
C ASP A 15 5.38 0.88 14.67
N ASN A 16 6.06 -0.24 14.92
CA ASN A 16 5.47 -1.51 15.32
C ASN A 16 5.24 -1.61 16.84
N ASP A 17 5.67 -0.61 17.59
CA ASP A 17 5.37 -0.44 19.01
C ASP A 17 3.86 -0.47 19.31
N VAL A 18 3.53 -1.10 20.44
CA VAL A 18 2.15 -1.26 20.92
C VAL A 18 1.99 -0.44 22.19
N PRO A 19 1.49 0.80 22.10
CA PRO A 19 1.44 1.68 23.25
C PRO A 19 0.42 1.20 24.28
N GLU A 20 0.63 1.51 25.56
CA GLU A 20 -0.42 1.32 26.59
C GLU A 20 -1.63 2.22 26.30
N HIS A 21 -1.36 3.48 25.94
CA HIS A 21 -2.33 4.47 25.50
C HIS A 21 -1.82 5.24 24.29
N GLY A 22 -2.64 5.40 23.25
CA GLY A 22 -2.28 6.23 22.09
C GLY A 22 -2.64 5.61 20.76
N ARG A 23 -2.00 6.09 19.70
CA ARG A 23 -2.23 5.61 18.33
C ARG A 23 -1.54 4.27 18.12
N ILE A 24 -2.26 3.28 17.59
CA ILE A 24 -1.71 2.00 17.13
C ILE A 24 -1.94 1.89 15.62
N THR A 25 -0.99 1.31 14.91
CA THR A 25 -1.08 1.12 13.46
C THR A 25 -1.87 -0.15 13.15
N LEU A 26 -2.46 -0.24 11.95
CA LEU A 26 -3.14 -1.48 11.55
C LEU A 26 -2.16 -2.66 11.46
N ALA A 27 -0.93 -2.44 11.00
CA ALA A 27 0.10 -3.48 10.95
C ALA A 27 0.43 -4.05 12.34
N ALA A 28 0.67 -3.17 13.33
CA ALA A 28 0.95 -3.59 14.71
C ALA A 28 -0.27 -4.27 15.34
N LEU A 29 -1.48 -3.75 15.10
CA LEU A 29 -2.72 -4.35 15.57
C LEU A 29 -2.92 -5.77 15.03
N LEU A 30 -2.69 -5.99 13.73
CA LEU A 30 -2.78 -7.32 13.12
C LEU A 30 -1.74 -8.28 13.70
N ASP A 31 -0.50 -7.83 13.91
CA ASP A 31 0.54 -8.66 14.54
C ASP A 31 0.17 -9.08 15.97
N GLN A 32 -0.39 -8.17 16.77
CA GLN A 32 -0.84 -8.47 18.13
C GLN A 32 -1.95 -9.53 18.16
N MET A 33 -2.91 -9.42 17.25
CA MET A 33 -4.01 -10.38 17.12
C MET A 33 -3.55 -11.71 16.52
N THR A 34 -2.45 -11.77 15.77
CA THR A 34 -2.00 -12.99 15.10
C THR A 34 -1.67 -14.09 16.12
N VAL A 35 -2.17 -15.30 15.88
CA VAL A 35 -1.80 -16.50 16.64
C VAL A 35 -0.37 -16.88 16.26
N LYS A 36 0.50 -17.04 17.26
CA LYS A 36 1.92 -17.39 17.07
C LYS A 36 2.17 -18.74 17.73
N ASP A 37 2.53 -19.75 16.95
CA ASP A 37 2.79 -21.12 17.40
C ASP A 37 3.81 -21.82 16.49
N HIS A 38 3.95 -23.14 16.58
CA HIS A 38 4.90 -23.92 15.79
C HIS A 38 4.68 -23.90 14.26
N ASN A 39 3.48 -23.58 13.79
CA ASN A 39 3.15 -23.47 12.36
C ASN A 39 2.80 -22.04 11.94
N ASN A 40 2.45 -21.17 12.88
CA ASN A 40 2.04 -19.80 12.62
C ASN A 40 3.09 -18.82 13.12
N PHE A 41 3.73 -18.12 12.19
CA PHE A 41 4.76 -17.12 12.45
C PHE A 41 4.25 -15.73 12.11
N SER A 42 4.74 -14.72 12.81
CA SER A 42 4.36 -13.33 12.61
C SER A 42 5.56 -12.41 12.73
N ILE A 43 5.73 -11.52 11.76
CA ILE A 43 6.79 -10.53 11.71
C ILE A 43 6.16 -9.17 11.44
N CYS A 44 6.34 -8.20 12.34
CA CYS A 44 5.95 -6.82 12.12
C CYS A 44 7.18 -5.93 12.13
N VAL A 45 7.34 -5.09 11.11
CA VAL A 45 8.51 -4.22 10.99
C VAL A 45 8.12 -2.75 10.96
N ASN A 46 9.04 -1.94 11.48
CA ASN A 46 8.94 -0.49 11.48
C ASN A 46 8.89 0.11 10.10
N GLY A 47 8.24 1.26 10.00
CA GLY A 47 8.32 2.15 8.86
C GLY A 47 9.76 2.55 8.57
N CYS A 48 10.09 2.72 7.29
CA CYS A 48 11.45 3.04 6.88
C CYS A 48 11.99 4.39 7.39
N GLY A 49 11.11 5.27 7.89
CA GLY A 49 11.43 6.56 8.49
C GLY A 49 11.64 6.51 10.01
N VAL A 50 11.32 5.40 10.70
CA VAL A 50 11.45 5.28 12.16
C VAL A 50 12.89 4.99 12.59
N GLU A 51 13.54 4.02 11.92
CA GLU A 51 14.86 3.52 12.32
C GLU A 51 16.00 4.03 11.40
N THR A 52 15.73 4.98 10.51
CA THR A 52 16.73 5.45 9.54
C THR A 52 17.82 6.30 10.21
N GLN A 53 18.90 5.65 10.63
CA GLN A 53 20.20 6.29 10.86
C GLN A 53 21.07 6.33 9.59
N ASP A 54 20.59 5.75 8.49
CA ASP A 54 21.34 5.69 7.24
C ASP A 54 21.24 7.03 6.52
N ILE A 55 22.32 7.82 6.55
CA ILE A 55 22.37 9.14 5.88
C ILE A 55 22.01 9.06 4.39
N ARG A 56 22.17 7.89 3.76
CA ARG A 56 21.83 7.68 2.34
C ARG A 56 20.34 7.65 2.09
N ASP A 57 19.53 7.44 3.12
CA ASP A 57 18.07 7.49 3.00
C ASP A 57 17.55 8.93 2.82
N LEU A 58 18.37 9.97 3.08
CA LEU A 58 17.99 11.39 3.01
C LEU A 58 16.58 11.67 3.55
N GLY A 59 16.26 11.13 4.73
CA GLY A 59 14.92 11.25 5.31
C GLY A 59 13.85 10.40 4.59
N ALA A 60 14.16 9.12 4.37
CA ALA A 60 13.29 8.11 3.75
C ALA A 60 12.98 8.28 2.25
N ILE A 61 13.71 9.13 1.51
CA ILE A 61 13.53 9.31 0.06
C ILE A 61 13.98 8.07 -0.72
N PHE A 62 15.17 7.53 -0.39
CA PHE A 62 15.81 6.45 -1.16
C PHE A 62 15.53 5.03 -0.65
N THR A 63 14.91 4.88 0.52
CA THR A 63 14.36 3.61 1.04
C THR A 63 15.36 2.44 1.19
N PHE A 64 16.66 2.71 1.35
CA PHE A 64 17.68 1.69 1.65
C PHE A 64 17.38 0.92 2.94
N HIS A 65 16.88 1.56 4.00
CA HIS A 65 16.45 0.83 5.19
C HIS A 65 15.31 -0.15 4.89
N LEU A 66 14.32 0.27 4.09
CA LEU A 66 13.22 -0.60 3.65
C LEU A 66 13.74 -1.80 2.85
N GLU A 67 14.71 -1.57 1.97
CA GLU A 67 15.34 -2.64 1.20
C GLU A 67 15.98 -3.69 2.12
N LYS A 68 16.74 -3.26 3.12
CA LYS A 68 17.36 -4.14 4.11
C LYS A 68 16.30 -4.97 4.85
N GLN A 69 15.21 -4.34 5.30
CA GLN A 69 14.10 -5.04 5.96
C GLN A 69 13.49 -6.11 5.04
N VAL A 70 13.17 -5.76 3.79
CA VAL A 70 12.60 -6.68 2.80
C VAL A 70 13.54 -7.85 2.51
N LEU A 71 14.84 -7.58 2.32
CA LEU A 71 15.84 -8.63 2.06
C LEU A 71 16.01 -9.58 3.25
N ASN A 72 16.01 -9.05 4.47
CA ASN A 72 16.11 -9.86 5.69
C ASN A 72 14.90 -10.78 5.85
N ILE A 73 13.69 -10.27 5.59
CA ILE A 73 12.47 -11.09 5.64
C ILE A 73 12.47 -12.13 4.52
N ALA A 74 12.86 -11.75 3.30
CA ALA A 74 12.95 -12.68 2.16
C ALA A 74 13.88 -13.86 2.49
N LYS A 75 15.05 -13.58 3.09
CA LYS A 75 15.98 -14.62 3.53
C LYS A 75 15.36 -15.56 4.57
N GLN A 76 14.66 -15.04 5.56
CA GLN A 76 13.97 -15.86 6.57
C GLN A 76 12.90 -16.76 5.94
N VAL A 77 12.12 -16.22 4.99
CA VAL A 77 11.12 -17.01 4.25
C VAL A 77 11.79 -18.11 3.42
N GLU A 78 12.88 -17.80 2.72
CA GLU A 78 13.65 -18.80 1.97
C GLU A 78 14.17 -19.93 2.86
N GLU A 79 14.71 -19.61 4.04
CA GLU A 79 15.19 -20.59 5.01
C GLU A 79 14.05 -21.48 5.53
N MET A 80 12.89 -20.90 5.81
CA MET A 80 11.69 -21.65 6.20
C MET A 80 11.17 -22.55 5.07
N VAL A 81 11.17 -22.07 3.81
CA VAL A 81 10.79 -22.89 2.65
C VAL A 81 11.77 -24.05 2.46
N LYS A 82 13.08 -23.80 2.59
CA LYS A 82 14.12 -24.83 2.43
C LYS A 82 14.05 -25.92 3.51
N SER A 83 13.79 -25.52 4.76
CA SER A 83 13.71 -26.45 5.90
C SER A 83 12.35 -27.14 6.07
N SER A 84 11.33 -26.70 5.32
CA SER A 84 9.99 -27.30 5.35
C SER A 84 9.80 -28.30 4.21
N GLU A 85 9.38 -29.52 4.55
CA GLU A 85 8.89 -30.48 3.55
C GLU A 85 7.52 -30.06 2.99
N ASP A 86 6.70 -29.43 3.84
CA ASP A 86 5.39 -28.90 3.48
C ASP A 86 5.49 -27.56 2.74
N LYS A 87 4.44 -27.26 1.99
CA LYS A 87 4.21 -25.95 1.36
C LYS A 87 4.08 -24.85 2.42
N VAL A 88 4.72 -23.71 2.17
CA VAL A 88 4.66 -22.52 3.01
C VAL A 88 3.66 -21.52 2.42
N VAL A 89 2.86 -20.89 3.29
CA VAL A 89 1.97 -19.78 2.97
C VAL A 89 2.54 -18.51 3.60
N LEU A 90 2.74 -17.48 2.79
CA LEU A 90 3.19 -16.16 3.20
C LEU A 90 2.06 -15.16 2.97
N ASN A 91 1.51 -14.61 4.05
CA ASN A 91 0.49 -13.58 4.03
C ASN A 91 1.14 -12.25 4.38
N VAL A 92 1.11 -11.29 3.46
CA VAL A 92 1.80 -10.01 3.62
C VAL A 92 0.78 -8.90 3.66
N TYR A 93 0.80 -8.10 4.71
CA TYR A 93 0.11 -6.81 4.74
C TYR A 93 1.11 -5.66 4.70
N GLY A 94 0.76 -4.59 4.00
CA GLY A 94 1.55 -3.36 4.02
C GLY A 94 0.70 -2.11 3.85
N PHE A 95 1.08 -1.05 4.56
CA PHE A 95 0.48 0.29 4.43
C PHE A 95 1.48 1.29 3.84
N SER A 96 1.05 2.21 2.97
CA SER A 96 1.91 3.30 2.45
C SER A 96 3.17 2.75 1.75
N ARG A 97 4.38 3.21 2.09
CA ARG A 97 5.64 2.60 1.64
C ARG A 97 5.75 1.11 2.01
N GLY A 98 5.20 0.70 3.15
CA GLY A 98 5.06 -0.71 3.51
C GLY A 98 4.18 -1.51 2.54
N GLY A 99 3.16 -0.89 1.95
CA GLY A 99 2.35 -1.49 0.89
C GLY A 99 3.14 -1.76 -0.38
N ALA A 100 4.05 -0.85 -0.75
CA ALA A 100 5.01 -1.08 -1.83
C ALA A 100 6.08 -2.13 -1.43
N ALA A 101 6.51 -2.16 -0.17
CA ALA A 101 7.43 -3.18 0.34
C ALA A 101 6.83 -4.60 0.26
N ALA A 102 5.53 -4.75 0.49
CA ALA A 102 4.84 -6.03 0.31
C ALA A 102 4.95 -6.56 -1.13
N PHE A 103 4.80 -5.69 -2.13
CA PHE A 103 5.05 -6.03 -3.53
C PHE A 103 6.52 -6.35 -3.79
N TRP A 104 7.43 -5.61 -3.17
CA TRP A 104 8.86 -5.84 -3.31
C TRP A 104 9.31 -7.18 -2.74
N LEU A 105 8.74 -7.59 -1.60
CA LEU A 105 8.97 -8.91 -1.02
C LEU A 105 8.55 -10.02 -2.01
N GLY A 106 7.41 -9.85 -2.68
CA GLY A 106 6.99 -10.72 -3.78
C GLY A 106 8.04 -10.84 -4.89
N GLN A 107 8.61 -9.71 -5.33
CA GLN A 107 9.69 -9.71 -6.33
C GLN A 107 10.95 -10.45 -5.88
N LYS A 108 11.37 -10.28 -4.61
CA LYS A 108 12.56 -10.95 -4.09
C LYS A 108 12.35 -12.47 -4.03
N LEU A 109 11.13 -12.91 -3.75
CA LEU A 109 10.77 -14.32 -3.62
C LEU A 109 10.26 -14.97 -4.91
N LYS A 110 10.20 -14.24 -6.04
CA LYS A 110 9.62 -14.73 -7.31
C LYS A 110 10.25 -16.01 -7.87
N HIS A 111 11.49 -16.29 -7.48
CA HIS A 111 12.25 -17.45 -7.94
C HIS A 111 11.80 -18.77 -7.27
N ILE A 112 11.01 -18.70 -6.19
CA ILE A 112 10.47 -19.87 -5.49
C ILE A 112 9.16 -20.32 -6.18
N SER A 113 9.08 -21.60 -6.54
CA SER A 113 7.89 -22.20 -7.15
C SER A 113 6.63 -22.00 -6.29
N ALA A 114 5.49 -21.77 -6.96
CA ALA A 114 4.15 -21.71 -6.36
C ALA A 114 3.74 -22.99 -5.61
N ASP A 115 4.37 -24.12 -5.94
CA ASP A 115 4.16 -25.41 -5.26
C ASP A 115 4.82 -25.44 -3.88
N ARG A 116 5.88 -24.64 -3.67
CA ARG A 116 6.62 -24.56 -2.41
C ARG A 116 6.24 -23.35 -1.57
N LEU A 117 5.89 -22.23 -2.22
CA LEU A 117 5.52 -20.99 -1.56
C LEU A 117 4.28 -20.39 -2.21
N THR A 118 3.27 -20.05 -1.42
CA THR A 118 2.15 -19.20 -1.85
C THR A 118 2.21 -17.87 -1.14
N ILE A 119 2.20 -16.79 -1.90
CA ILE A 119 2.21 -15.42 -1.40
C ILE A 119 0.82 -14.81 -1.59
N ASN A 120 0.27 -14.24 -0.52
CA ASN A 120 -0.96 -13.46 -0.54
C ASN A 120 -0.64 -12.05 -0.07
N VAL A 121 -1.09 -11.03 -0.80
CA VAL A 121 -0.71 -9.64 -0.53
C VAL A 121 -1.95 -8.78 -0.25
N ALA A 122 -2.06 -8.22 0.94
CA ALA A 122 -2.97 -7.13 1.28
C ALA A 122 -2.19 -5.81 1.31
N SER A 123 -2.37 -4.95 0.32
CA SER A 123 -1.69 -3.67 0.22
C SER A 123 -2.67 -2.51 0.35
N PHE A 124 -2.56 -1.73 1.41
CA PHE A 124 -3.37 -0.54 1.63
C PHE A 124 -2.57 0.70 1.27
N GLU A 125 -3.05 1.46 0.29
CA GLU A 125 -2.42 2.68 -0.20
C GLU A 125 -0.92 2.52 -0.50
N PRO A 126 -0.51 1.56 -1.36
CA PRO A 126 0.91 1.36 -1.70
C PRO A 126 1.52 2.62 -2.30
N VAL A 127 2.32 3.36 -1.54
CA VAL A 127 2.99 4.61 -1.97
C VAL A 127 4.49 4.37 -2.03
N PRO A 128 5.13 4.34 -3.21
CA PRO A 128 6.57 4.09 -3.31
C PRO A 128 7.41 5.30 -2.89
N GLY A 129 6.81 6.50 -2.84
CA GLY A 129 7.42 7.70 -2.29
C GLY A 129 8.40 8.43 -3.21
N ASN A 130 8.25 8.23 -4.53
CA ASN A 130 8.93 9.00 -5.58
C ASN A 130 7.89 9.65 -6.50
N PHE A 131 8.30 10.64 -7.30
CA PHE A 131 7.40 11.31 -8.24
C PHE A 131 6.86 10.35 -9.31
N ILE A 132 5.60 10.55 -9.73
CA ILE A 132 4.95 9.77 -10.81
C ILE A 132 5.81 9.74 -12.07
N THR A 133 6.50 10.82 -12.41
CA THR A 133 7.37 10.90 -13.59
C THR A 133 8.63 10.06 -13.46
N GLY A 134 9.16 9.88 -12.23
CA GLY A 134 10.41 9.17 -11.96
C GLY A 134 10.36 7.68 -12.33
N VAL A 135 9.21 7.02 -12.13
CA VAL A 135 9.06 5.59 -12.46
C VAL A 135 9.29 5.32 -13.95
N TYR A 136 8.88 6.24 -14.83
CA TYR A 136 9.02 6.04 -16.26
C TYR A 136 10.46 6.18 -16.73
N GLY A 137 11.22 7.12 -16.15
CA GLY A 137 12.64 7.27 -16.43
C GLY A 137 13.41 5.99 -16.05
N ASP A 138 13.15 5.46 -14.86
CA ASP A 138 13.78 4.24 -14.37
C ASP A 138 13.43 2.99 -15.17
N LEU A 139 12.14 2.81 -15.47
CA LEU A 139 11.67 1.69 -16.29
C LEU A 139 12.22 1.79 -17.73
N LEU A 140 12.38 3.00 -18.24
CA LEU A 140 12.92 3.24 -19.57
C LEU A 140 14.40 2.87 -19.66
N LEU A 141 15.18 3.35 -18.69
CA LEU A 141 16.61 3.11 -18.64
C LEU A 141 16.93 1.68 -18.17
N GLY A 142 15.93 0.93 -17.71
CA GLY A 142 16.09 -0.42 -17.19
C GLY A 142 16.88 -0.49 -15.89
N THR A 143 17.02 0.64 -15.18
CA THR A 143 17.83 0.73 -13.96
C THR A 143 17.12 0.17 -12.75
N ASN A 144 15.77 0.26 -12.72
CA ASN A 144 14.94 -0.12 -11.57
C ASN A 144 15.45 0.44 -10.23
N SER A 145 16.01 1.66 -10.26
CA SER A 145 16.68 2.29 -9.12
C SER A 145 15.72 2.82 -8.04
N THR A 146 14.49 3.14 -8.41
CA THR A 146 13.42 3.58 -7.51
C THR A 146 12.53 2.42 -7.11
N LEU A 147 11.98 2.50 -5.90
CA LEU A 147 11.01 1.52 -5.40
C LEU A 147 9.83 1.34 -6.36
N SER A 148 9.28 2.43 -6.91
CA SER A 148 8.17 2.34 -7.88
C SER A 148 8.50 1.50 -9.11
N ALA A 149 9.73 1.58 -9.64
CA ALA A 149 10.13 0.81 -10.81
C ALA A 149 10.39 -0.65 -10.43
N ALA A 150 11.02 -0.90 -9.28
CA ALA A 150 11.28 -2.24 -8.76
C ALA A 150 9.99 -3.06 -8.54
N VAL A 151 8.87 -2.39 -8.20
CA VAL A 151 7.59 -3.05 -7.95
C VAL A 151 6.57 -2.90 -9.08
N ALA A 152 6.84 -2.12 -10.14
CA ALA A 152 5.86 -1.82 -11.20
C ALA A 152 5.34 -3.06 -11.94
N ASP A 153 6.16 -4.10 -12.07
CA ASP A 153 5.84 -5.31 -12.81
C ASP A 153 6.10 -6.56 -11.94
N LEU A 154 5.01 -7.19 -11.48
CA LEU A 154 5.01 -8.44 -10.73
C LEU A 154 4.58 -9.63 -11.59
N THR A 155 4.46 -9.50 -12.92
CA THR A 155 3.88 -10.55 -13.78
C THR A 155 4.64 -11.88 -13.72
N GLU A 156 5.94 -11.85 -13.41
CA GLU A 156 6.80 -13.03 -13.22
C GLU A 156 6.71 -13.64 -11.80
N CYS A 157 6.01 -13.01 -10.85
CA CYS A 157 5.82 -13.52 -9.49
C CYS A 157 4.72 -14.58 -9.44
N LYS A 158 4.93 -15.72 -10.09
CA LYS A 158 3.93 -16.80 -10.25
C LYS A 158 3.45 -17.41 -8.93
N ASN A 159 4.19 -17.17 -7.84
CA ASN A 159 3.84 -17.59 -6.50
C ASN A 159 2.89 -16.61 -5.76
N ILE A 160 2.58 -15.44 -6.31
CA ILE A 160 1.52 -14.57 -5.79
C ILE A 160 0.16 -15.11 -6.24
N ALA A 161 -0.61 -15.64 -5.30
CA ALA A 161 -1.89 -16.30 -5.58
C ALA A 161 -3.09 -15.37 -5.41
N ASN A 162 -3.09 -14.52 -4.38
CA ASN A 162 -4.18 -13.60 -4.08
C ASN A 162 -3.62 -12.20 -3.77
N ALA A 163 -4.33 -11.17 -4.20
CA ALA A 163 -3.99 -9.79 -3.89
C ALA A 163 -5.25 -8.99 -3.54
N LEU A 164 -5.24 -8.31 -2.40
CA LEU A 164 -6.16 -7.23 -2.06
C LEU A 164 -5.38 -5.93 -2.15
N VAL A 165 -5.78 -5.01 -3.04
CA VAL A 165 -5.16 -3.68 -3.15
C VAL A 165 -6.23 -2.63 -2.92
N LEU A 166 -6.09 -1.90 -1.82
CA LEU A 166 -7.03 -0.87 -1.41
C LEU A 166 -6.40 0.51 -1.60
N PHE A 167 -7.17 1.44 -2.17
CA PHE A 167 -6.78 2.84 -2.26
C PHE A 167 -7.74 3.73 -1.49
N THR A 168 -7.33 4.96 -1.22
CA THR A 168 -8.18 6.02 -0.67
C THR A 168 -8.44 7.08 -1.75
N ASN A 169 -9.64 7.65 -1.74
CA ASN A 169 -10.07 8.56 -2.81
C ASN A 169 -9.49 9.97 -2.69
N GLN A 170 -9.26 10.47 -1.47
CA GLN A 170 -8.83 11.85 -1.27
C GLN A 170 -7.33 12.00 -1.60
N PRO A 171 -6.96 12.93 -2.49
CA PRO A 171 -5.57 13.19 -2.81
C PRO A 171 -4.85 13.85 -1.62
N LEU A 172 -3.56 13.56 -1.49
CA LEU A 172 -2.63 14.36 -0.69
C LEU A 172 -2.00 15.44 -1.59
N PRO A 173 -1.45 16.54 -1.02
CA PRO A 173 -0.78 17.57 -1.81
C PRO A 173 0.28 16.99 -2.77
N ASP A 174 0.25 17.43 -4.04
CA ASP A 174 1.06 16.86 -5.13
C ASP A 174 2.57 16.85 -4.88
N ILE A 175 3.06 17.81 -4.09
CA ILE A 175 4.48 17.94 -3.71
C ILE A 175 5.00 16.80 -2.83
N ALA A 176 4.12 15.96 -2.30
CA ALA A 176 4.48 15.02 -1.25
C ALA A 176 4.94 13.64 -1.78
N CYS A 177 5.01 13.38 -3.10
CA CYS A 177 5.34 12.05 -3.64
C CYS A 177 4.42 10.92 -3.13
N HIS A 178 3.15 11.24 -2.83
CA HIS A 178 2.17 10.32 -2.24
C HIS A 178 1.23 9.64 -3.26
N ALA A 179 1.61 9.66 -4.54
CA ALA A 179 0.86 8.94 -5.55
C ALA A 179 0.98 7.44 -5.29
N PRO A 180 -0.12 6.69 -5.20
CA PRO A 180 -0.04 5.26 -4.99
C PRO A 180 0.31 4.52 -6.29
N ILE A 181 0.73 3.27 -6.19
CA ILE A 181 1.07 2.42 -7.34
C ILE A 181 0.23 1.15 -7.35
N LEU A 182 -0.35 0.84 -8.50
CA LEU A 182 -0.95 -0.46 -8.79
C LEU A 182 -0.03 -1.20 -9.78
N PRO A 183 0.73 -2.21 -9.33
CA PRO A 183 1.63 -2.92 -10.22
C PRO A 183 0.89 -3.87 -11.16
N SER A 184 1.54 -4.27 -12.24
CA SER A 184 1.03 -5.35 -13.10
C SER A 184 1.15 -6.68 -12.36
N LEU A 185 0.02 -7.31 -12.03
CA LEU A 185 -0.02 -8.58 -11.30
C LEU A 185 0.08 -9.80 -12.24
N PRO A 186 0.52 -10.98 -11.75
CA PRO A 186 0.45 -12.21 -12.52
C PRO A 186 -0.98 -12.51 -12.97
N THR A 187 -1.15 -13.06 -14.18
CA THR A 187 -2.48 -13.46 -14.70
C THR A 187 -3.12 -14.59 -13.89
N THR A 188 -2.33 -15.34 -13.14
CA THR A 188 -2.77 -16.40 -12.22
C THR A 188 -3.23 -15.85 -10.87
N CYS A 189 -2.95 -14.58 -10.56
CA CYS A 189 -3.31 -13.96 -9.28
C CYS A 189 -4.79 -13.58 -9.26
N LYS A 190 -5.50 -13.98 -8.20
CA LYS A 190 -6.85 -13.50 -7.90
C LYS A 190 -6.74 -12.14 -7.21
N ALA A 191 -6.93 -11.08 -7.99
CA ALA A 191 -6.80 -9.72 -7.51
C ALA A 191 -8.17 -9.07 -7.23
N GLU A 192 -8.32 -8.51 -6.05
CA GLU A 192 -9.38 -7.59 -5.66
C GLU A 192 -8.77 -6.19 -5.52
N ILE A 193 -9.16 -5.28 -6.41
CA ILE A 193 -8.63 -3.92 -6.45
C ILE A 193 -9.80 -2.99 -6.21
N ASP A 194 -9.73 -2.17 -5.17
CA ASP A 194 -10.87 -1.39 -4.71
C ASP A 194 -10.46 -0.04 -4.11
N VAL A 195 -11.44 0.85 -3.98
CA VAL A 195 -11.24 2.21 -3.45
C VAL A 195 -12.15 2.41 -2.24
N THR A 196 -11.58 2.99 -1.19
CA THR A 196 -12.21 3.30 0.09
C THR A 196 -12.24 4.82 0.31
N PRO A 197 -13.16 5.35 1.12
CA PRO A 197 -13.20 6.76 1.46
C PRO A 197 -12.00 7.19 2.30
N GLY A 198 -11.79 8.51 2.33
CA GLY A 198 -10.87 9.17 3.25
C GLY A 198 -9.51 9.47 2.63
N CYS A 199 -8.57 9.84 3.49
CA CYS A 199 -7.21 10.19 3.12
C CYS A 199 -6.20 9.21 3.72
N HIS A 200 -5.12 8.97 2.99
CA HIS A 200 -3.97 8.13 3.30
C HIS A 200 -3.84 7.63 4.77
N LYS A 201 -3.29 8.44 5.69
CA LYS A 201 -3.08 8.05 7.11
C LYS A 201 -4.39 8.02 7.91
N GLY A 202 -5.39 8.82 7.52
CA GLY A 202 -6.68 8.90 8.22
C GLY A 202 -7.51 7.62 8.10
N ALA A 203 -7.37 6.88 7.00
CA ALA A 203 -8.14 5.66 6.73
C ALA A 203 -7.61 4.40 7.42
N VAL A 204 -6.50 4.49 8.19
CA VAL A 204 -5.91 3.37 8.96
C VAL A 204 -5.52 3.80 10.38
N ALA A 205 -6.29 4.70 10.97
CA ALA A 205 -6.01 5.26 12.29
C ALA A 205 -6.79 4.53 13.38
N PHE A 206 -6.06 3.98 14.37
CA PHE A 206 -6.64 3.27 15.51
C PHE A 206 -6.06 3.83 16.81
N TYR A 207 -6.86 3.75 17.87
CA TYR A 207 -6.46 4.16 19.21
C TYR A 207 -6.56 3.01 20.19
N LYS A 208 -5.52 2.85 20.99
CA LYS A 208 -5.45 1.92 22.11
C LYS A 208 -5.56 2.66 23.44
N SER A 209 -6.32 2.09 24.37
CA SER A 209 -6.39 2.53 25.77
C SER A 209 -6.47 1.32 26.69
N GLY A 210 -5.37 0.97 27.35
CA GLY A 210 -5.25 -0.33 28.01
C GLY A 210 -5.41 -1.44 26.98
N GLU A 211 -6.28 -2.40 27.23
CA GLU A 211 -6.58 -3.49 26.28
C GLU A 211 -7.61 -3.10 25.21
N SER A 212 -8.26 -1.94 25.34
CA SER A 212 -9.31 -1.52 24.40
C SER A 212 -8.75 -0.90 23.13
N ILE A 213 -9.27 -1.33 21.98
CA ILE A 213 -8.93 -0.83 20.65
C ILE A 213 -10.17 -0.24 19.98
N LYS A 214 -10.06 0.98 19.46
CA LYS A 214 -11.13 1.61 18.68
C LYS A 214 -10.60 2.19 17.37
N PRO A 215 -11.38 2.14 16.27
CA PRO A 215 -11.06 2.89 15.07
C PRO A 215 -11.23 4.38 15.33
N ALA A 216 -10.43 5.22 14.68
CA ALA A 216 -10.56 6.67 14.76
C ALA A 216 -11.80 7.19 14.02
N ASN A 217 -12.25 6.47 12.98
CA ASN A 217 -13.31 6.86 12.06
C ASN A 217 -13.90 5.65 11.30
N ASP A 218 -14.97 5.91 10.54
CA ASP A 218 -15.69 4.94 9.70
C ASP A 218 -14.76 4.30 8.63
N GLU A 219 -13.79 5.06 8.11
CA GLU A 219 -12.84 4.62 7.09
C GLU A 219 -11.86 3.57 7.63
N SER A 220 -11.37 3.77 8.85
CA SER A 220 -10.50 2.83 9.55
C SER A 220 -11.22 1.52 9.88
N GLU A 221 -12.53 1.58 10.17
CA GLU A 221 -13.37 0.39 10.35
C GLU A 221 -13.45 -0.44 9.05
N ILE A 222 -13.70 0.19 7.89
CA ILE A 222 -13.68 -0.52 6.61
C ILE A 222 -12.31 -1.14 6.32
N ALA A 223 -11.23 -0.38 6.51
CA ALA A 223 -9.88 -0.87 6.25
C ALA A 223 -9.56 -2.11 7.10
N PHE A 224 -9.93 -2.08 8.40
CA PHE A 224 -9.80 -3.22 9.29
C PHE A 224 -10.54 -4.45 8.76
N HIS A 225 -11.85 -4.32 8.50
CA HIS A 225 -12.68 -5.46 8.07
C HIS A 225 -12.17 -6.08 6.78
N ARG A 226 -11.82 -5.26 5.77
CA ARG A 226 -11.34 -5.75 4.48
C ARG A 226 -10.01 -6.50 4.60
N VAL A 227 -9.08 -5.95 5.38
CA VAL A 227 -7.76 -6.57 5.55
C VAL A 227 -7.86 -7.84 6.39
N VAL A 228 -8.60 -7.82 7.50
CA VAL A 228 -8.77 -9.00 8.39
C VAL A 228 -9.45 -10.14 7.63
N ASP A 229 -10.55 -9.87 6.92
CA ASP A 229 -11.27 -10.90 6.17
C ASP A 229 -10.40 -11.52 5.07
N PHE A 230 -9.65 -10.72 4.31
CA PHE A 230 -8.70 -11.22 3.32
C PHE A 230 -7.62 -12.09 3.97
N MET A 231 -6.97 -11.61 5.04
CA MET A 231 -5.89 -12.33 5.71
C MET A 231 -6.38 -13.68 6.27
N GLN A 232 -7.59 -13.73 6.86
CA GLN A 232 -8.19 -14.98 7.33
C GLN A 232 -8.54 -15.94 6.19
N LYS A 233 -9.10 -15.44 5.07
CA LYS A 233 -9.34 -16.24 3.86
C LYS A 233 -8.04 -16.84 3.29
N CYS A 234 -6.92 -16.16 3.50
CA CYS A 234 -5.59 -16.59 3.13
C CYS A 234 -4.87 -17.44 4.20
N GLY A 235 -5.54 -17.78 5.31
CA GLY A 235 -5.02 -18.72 6.31
C GLY A 235 -4.33 -18.09 7.52
N THR A 236 -4.30 -16.76 7.65
CA THR A 236 -3.85 -16.12 8.90
C THR A 236 -4.87 -16.38 10.00
N SER A 237 -4.40 -16.92 11.13
CA SER A 237 -5.24 -17.14 12.31
C SER A 237 -5.10 -15.95 13.27
N PHE A 238 -6.23 -15.34 13.62
CA PHE A 238 -6.31 -14.26 14.61
C PHE A 238 -6.98 -14.75 15.89
N ASN A 239 -6.49 -14.28 17.03
CA ASN A 239 -7.13 -14.39 18.33
C ASN A 239 -7.65 -13.01 18.73
N PHE A 240 -8.94 -12.78 18.53
CA PHE A 240 -9.61 -11.52 18.84
C PHE A 240 -9.79 -11.30 20.35
N ASP A 241 -9.72 -12.36 21.17
CA ASP A 241 -9.88 -12.27 22.63
C ASP A 241 -8.65 -11.67 23.32
N LYS A 242 -7.51 -11.56 22.61
CA LYS A 242 -6.31 -10.89 23.13
C LYS A 242 -6.50 -9.40 23.39
N LEU A 243 -7.51 -8.78 22.75
CA LEU A 243 -7.74 -7.34 22.80
C LEU A 243 -9.24 -7.06 22.97
N HIS A 244 -9.58 -6.02 23.72
CA HIS A 244 -10.97 -5.55 23.81
C HIS A 244 -11.31 -4.66 22.61
N LEU A 245 -11.59 -5.30 21.47
CA LEU A 245 -11.98 -4.60 20.26
C LEU A 245 -13.32 -3.88 20.44
N ASP A 246 -13.39 -2.63 19.97
CA ASP A 246 -14.65 -1.88 19.88
C ASP A 246 -15.69 -2.73 19.14
N ARG A 247 -16.96 -2.60 19.54
CA ARG A 247 -18.07 -3.32 18.92
C ARG A 247 -18.10 -3.22 17.40
N ASN A 248 -17.56 -2.14 16.83
CA ASN A 248 -17.47 -1.89 15.39
C ASN A 248 -16.38 -2.71 14.69
N LEU A 249 -15.40 -3.23 15.44
CA LEU A 249 -14.32 -4.08 14.94
C LEU A 249 -14.55 -5.58 15.22
N ILE A 250 -15.68 -5.94 15.84
CA ILE A 250 -15.99 -7.35 16.12
C ILE A 250 -16.28 -8.08 14.81
N TYR A 251 -15.31 -8.87 14.38
CA TYR A 251 -15.48 -9.88 13.36
C TYR A 251 -15.77 -11.20 14.07
N SER A 252 -16.99 -11.72 13.95
CA SER A 252 -17.29 -13.04 14.46
C SER A 252 -18.02 -13.84 13.39
N LYS A 253 -17.37 -14.92 12.95
CA LYS A 253 -18.00 -15.98 12.14
C LYS A 253 -19.01 -16.79 12.96
N GLU A 254 -18.99 -16.65 14.29
CA GLU A 254 -19.79 -17.46 15.23
C GLU A 254 -21.06 -16.75 15.72
N SER A 255 -21.14 -15.42 15.62
CA SER A 255 -22.40 -14.68 15.78
C SER A 255 -23.21 -14.91 14.53
N LYS A 256 -24.30 -15.67 14.68
CA LYS A 256 -25.40 -15.86 13.71
C LYS A 256 -25.40 -14.80 12.61
N GLN A 257 -25.28 -15.30 11.38
CA GLN A 257 -25.03 -14.66 10.09
C GLN A 257 -25.86 -13.42 9.71
N ASP A 258 -26.74 -12.91 10.58
CA ASP A 258 -27.62 -11.77 10.30
C ASP A 258 -27.09 -10.43 10.84
N SER A 259 -26.48 -10.37 12.04
CA SER A 259 -26.25 -9.06 12.69
C SER A 259 -24.99 -8.31 12.24
N THR A 260 -23.92 -9.03 11.91
CA THR A 260 -22.63 -8.42 11.54
C THR A 260 -22.67 -7.88 10.11
N ASP A 261 -23.30 -8.63 9.20
CA ASP A 261 -23.49 -8.24 7.81
C ASP A 261 -24.35 -6.98 7.70
N HIS A 262 -25.43 -6.86 8.49
CA HIS A 262 -26.25 -5.64 8.52
C HIS A 262 -25.50 -4.39 8.99
N ARG A 263 -24.59 -4.53 9.97
CA ARG A 263 -23.81 -3.39 10.48
C ARG A 263 -22.78 -2.92 9.46
N LEU A 264 -22.06 -3.86 8.85
CA LEU A 264 -21.10 -3.55 7.81
C LEU A 264 -21.81 -2.93 6.59
N LEU A 265 -22.93 -3.50 6.15
CA LEU A 265 -23.78 -2.92 5.09
C LEU A 265 -24.20 -1.48 5.43
N SER A 266 -24.71 -1.25 6.65
CA SER A 266 -25.12 0.10 7.10
C SER A 266 -23.96 1.10 7.11
N LEU A 267 -22.74 0.65 7.43
CA LEU A 267 -21.53 1.46 7.35
C LEU A 267 -21.22 1.85 5.90
N TYR A 268 -21.26 0.87 4.99
CA TYR A 268 -21.02 1.08 3.55
C TYR A 268 -22.06 2.00 2.91
N GLU A 269 -23.35 1.87 3.25
CA GLU A 269 -24.42 2.76 2.80
C GLU A 269 -24.22 4.20 3.30
N ARG A 270 -23.91 4.36 4.59
CA ARG A 270 -23.62 5.68 5.19
C ARG A 270 -22.44 6.35 4.50
N LEU A 271 -21.36 5.60 4.24
CA LEU A 271 -20.17 6.13 3.58
C LEU A 271 -20.43 6.46 2.10
N ALA A 272 -21.21 5.67 1.37
CA ALA A 272 -21.60 6.02 0.00
C ALA A 272 -22.25 7.40 -0.07
N GLY A 273 -23.22 7.68 0.81
CA GLY A 273 -23.86 9.00 0.89
C GLY A 273 -22.90 10.13 1.27
N LYS A 274 -22.06 9.92 2.30
CA LYS A 274 -21.10 10.93 2.76
C LYS A 274 -20.04 11.26 1.70
N THR A 275 -19.49 10.24 1.03
CA THR A 275 -18.39 10.40 0.07
C THR A 275 -18.85 11.12 -1.19
N SER A 276 -20.01 10.76 -1.78
CA SER A 276 -20.56 11.50 -2.92
C SER A 276 -20.75 12.99 -2.60
N PHE A 277 -21.22 13.31 -1.40
CA PHE A 277 -21.48 14.68 -0.99
C PHE A 277 -20.20 15.50 -0.75
N ARG A 278 -19.23 14.93 -0.04
CA ARG A 278 -18.01 15.66 0.38
C ARG A 278 -16.94 15.71 -0.71
N ASP A 279 -16.77 14.62 -1.43
CA ASP A 279 -15.63 14.40 -2.32
C ASP A 279 -16.05 14.28 -3.80
N GLY A 280 -17.33 14.55 -4.11
CA GLY A 280 -17.89 14.39 -5.44
C GLY A 280 -17.10 15.13 -6.52
N GLY A 281 -16.70 14.40 -7.56
CA GLY A 281 -15.95 14.94 -8.69
C GLY A 281 -14.45 15.10 -8.48
N GLN A 282 -13.91 14.65 -7.35
CA GLN A 282 -12.47 14.56 -7.14
C GLN A 282 -11.86 13.39 -7.93
N ASN A 283 -10.63 13.62 -8.40
CA ASN A 283 -9.79 12.61 -9.03
C ASN A 283 -8.45 12.55 -8.30
N ARG A 284 -7.89 11.34 -8.20
CA ARG A 284 -6.55 11.13 -7.65
C ARG A 284 -5.68 10.35 -8.62
N SER A 285 -4.58 10.98 -9.01
CA SER A 285 -3.58 10.39 -9.89
C SER A 285 -2.76 9.31 -9.18
N MET A 286 -2.40 8.27 -9.93
CA MET A 286 -1.55 7.18 -9.47
C MET A 286 -0.34 7.03 -10.40
N HIS A 287 0.67 6.27 -9.94
CA HIS A 287 1.70 5.77 -10.84
C HIS A 287 1.08 4.90 -11.96
N LEU A 288 1.82 4.78 -13.07
CA LEU A 288 1.45 3.95 -14.21
C LEU A 288 0.14 4.36 -14.91
N ARG A 289 -0.24 5.65 -14.82
CA ARG A 289 -1.40 6.27 -15.48
C ARG A 289 -2.76 5.72 -15.03
N ASN A 290 -2.84 5.15 -13.83
CA ASN A 290 -4.12 4.84 -13.23
C ASN A 290 -4.68 6.11 -12.56
N THR A 291 -6.00 6.20 -12.48
CA THR A 291 -6.71 7.30 -11.83
C THR A 291 -7.82 6.73 -10.96
N ILE A 292 -7.97 7.27 -9.76
CA ILE A 292 -9.12 7.01 -8.89
C ILE A 292 -10.14 8.13 -9.12
N PHE A 293 -11.41 7.75 -9.25
CA PHE A 293 -12.52 8.67 -9.51
C PHE A 293 -13.54 8.61 -8.38
N THR A 294 -14.01 9.79 -7.98
CA THR A 294 -15.17 9.94 -7.09
C THR A 294 -16.35 10.51 -7.89
N ALA A 295 -17.45 9.77 -7.95
CA ALA A 295 -18.66 10.19 -8.65
C ALA A 295 -19.22 11.51 -8.09
N ARG A 296 -19.62 12.42 -8.98
CA ARG A 296 -20.30 13.67 -8.59
C ARG A 296 -21.71 13.43 -8.06
N ASP A 297 -22.41 12.50 -8.70
CA ASP A 297 -23.78 12.18 -8.36
C ASP A 297 -23.82 11.14 -7.24
N SER A 298 -24.92 11.13 -6.50
CA SER A 298 -25.18 10.06 -5.54
C SER A 298 -25.27 8.72 -6.28
N LYS A 299 -24.59 7.71 -5.75
CA LYS A 299 -24.63 6.33 -6.25
C LYS A 299 -25.13 5.41 -5.16
N LYS A 300 -25.73 4.30 -5.56
CA LYS A 300 -26.31 3.32 -4.63
C LYS A 300 -25.24 2.64 -3.79
N TYR A 301 -24.11 2.30 -4.40
CA TYR A 301 -23.06 1.55 -3.75
C TYR A 301 -21.81 2.40 -3.58
N LEU A 302 -21.04 2.13 -2.54
CA LEU A 302 -19.80 2.83 -2.29
C LEU A 302 -18.76 2.42 -3.33
N ASN A 303 -18.61 1.12 -3.53
CA ASN A 303 -17.65 0.49 -4.41
C ASN A 303 -18.11 -0.94 -4.76
N ARG A 304 -17.29 -1.70 -5.49
CA ARG A 304 -17.64 -3.05 -5.95
C ARG A 304 -17.85 -4.04 -4.79
N TYR A 305 -17.09 -3.90 -3.71
CA TYR A 305 -17.27 -4.77 -2.54
C TYR A 305 -18.61 -4.51 -1.84
N HIS A 306 -19.08 -3.26 -1.78
CA HIS A 306 -20.43 -2.98 -1.30
C HIS A 306 -21.49 -3.71 -2.14
N GLN A 307 -21.35 -3.76 -3.47
CA GLN A 307 -22.23 -4.56 -4.33
C GLN A 307 -22.18 -6.05 -4.00
N GLN A 308 -20.99 -6.59 -3.71
CA GLN A 308 -20.81 -7.99 -3.32
C GLN A 308 -21.49 -8.30 -1.98
N LEU A 309 -21.36 -7.42 -0.98
CA LEU A 309 -22.08 -7.55 0.30
C LEU A 309 -23.60 -7.56 0.11
N CYS A 310 -24.10 -6.81 -0.89
CA CYS A 310 -25.52 -6.78 -1.25
C CYS A 310 -25.94 -7.94 -2.17
N ASN A 311 -25.08 -8.92 -2.44
CA ASN A 311 -25.33 -10.05 -3.35
C ASN A 311 -25.79 -9.63 -4.76
N VAL A 312 -25.22 -8.53 -5.29
CA VAL A 312 -25.51 -8.09 -6.67
C VAL A 312 -24.85 -9.04 -7.67
N GLU A 313 -25.63 -9.66 -8.55
CA GLU A 313 -25.14 -10.64 -9.53
C GLU A 313 -24.14 -10.04 -10.55
N ASN A 314 -24.41 -8.82 -11.02
CA ASN A 314 -23.63 -8.14 -12.06
C ASN A 314 -22.86 -6.94 -11.50
N VAL A 315 -21.82 -7.20 -10.71
CA VAL A 315 -20.94 -6.17 -10.13
C VAL A 315 -20.35 -5.27 -11.22
N SER A 316 -20.51 -3.94 -11.08
CA SER A 316 -20.09 -2.95 -12.06
C SER A 316 -19.80 -1.59 -11.43
N ASP A 317 -18.84 -0.85 -12.02
CA ASP A 317 -18.46 0.50 -11.58
C ASP A 317 -19.54 1.57 -11.77
N LYS A 318 -20.54 1.31 -12.63
CA LYS A 318 -21.55 2.32 -13.01
C LYS A 318 -22.36 2.86 -11.82
N ASP A 319 -22.61 1.98 -10.85
CA ASP A 319 -23.43 2.26 -9.67
C ASP A 319 -22.59 2.49 -8.40
N CYS A 320 -21.29 2.69 -8.55
CA CYS A 320 -20.34 2.90 -7.46
C CYS A 320 -19.95 4.38 -7.33
N VAL A 321 -19.88 4.88 -6.08
CA VAL A 321 -19.35 6.23 -5.78
C VAL A 321 -17.86 6.30 -6.09
N LEU A 322 -17.11 5.27 -5.69
CA LEU A 322 -15.67 5.18 -5.82
C LEU A 322 -15.32 4.14 -6.87
N THR A 323 -14.52 4.54 -7.84
CA THR A 323 -14.04 3.67 -8.91
C THR A 323 -12.58 3.92 -9.21
N ILE A 324 -11.92 2.93 -9.79
CA ILE A 324 -10.56 3.05 -10.32
C ILE A 324 -10.62 2.86 -11.83
N GLN A 325 -9.84 3.64 -12.57
CA GLN A 325 -9.66 3.44 -14.00
C GLN A 325 -9.33 1.98 -14.25
N SER A 326 -10.15 1.31 -15.07
CA SER A 326 -10.03 -0.13 -15.29
C SER A 326 -8.59 -0.47 -15.62
N HIS A 327 -7.93 -1.19 -14.70
CA HIS A 327 -6.55 -1.57 -14.86
C HIS A 327 -6.47 -2.56 -16.01
N ASN A 328 -6.15 -2.04 -17.18
CA ASN A 328 -5.67 -2.83 -18.29
C ASN A 328 -4.25 -2.32 -18.49
N PRO A 329 -3.23 -2.95 -17.88
CA PRO A 329 -1.86 -2.67 -18.26
C PRO A 329 -1.72 -3.23 -19.67
N GLN A 330 -2.25 -2.52 -20.66
CA GLN A 330 -1.79 -2.68 -22.00
C GLN A 330 -0.29 -2.43 -21.90
N ARG A 331 0.49 -3.49 -22.12
CA ARG A 331 1.92 -3.36 -22.39
C ARG A 331 2.04 -2.16 -23.31
N MET A 332 2.63 -1.06 -22.81
CA MET A 332 2.74 0.16 -23.61
C MET A 332 3.28 -0.25 -24.97
N SER A 333 2.58 0.16 -26.04
CA SER A 333 3.03 -0.20 -27.37
C SER A 333 4.45 0.35 -27.56
N PRO A 334 5.31 -0.30 -28.36
CA PRO A 334 6.65 0.21 -28.62
C PRO A 334 6.65 1.68 -29.07
N GLN A 335 5.63 2.10 -29.81
CA GLN A 335 5.41 3.48 -30.26
C GLN A 335 5.04 4.43 -29.12
N GLN A 336 4.16 4.01 -28.19
CA GLN A 336 3.87 4.80 -26.98
C GLN A 336 5.12 4.94 -26.12
N ARG A 337 5.94 3.88 -25.99
CA ARG A 337 7.23 3.96 -25.32
C ARG A 337 8.15 4.97 -26.00
N GLN A 338 8.25 4.98 -27.33
CA GLN A 338 9.07 5.94 -28.09
C GLN A 338 8.61 7.41 -27.98
N ALA A 339 7.29 7.67 -28.03
CA ALA A 339 6.77 9.03 -27.88
C ALA A 339 6.99 9.57 -26.46
N ILE A 340 6.84 8.71 -25.45
CA ILE A 340 7.12 9.03 -24.05
C ILE A 340 8.62 9.23 -23.83
N GLN A 341 9.46 8.38 -24.43
CA GLN A 341 10.93 8.51 -24.44
C GLN A 341 11.36 9.89 -24.92
N PHE A 342 10.79 10.35 -26.03
CA PHE A 342 11.15 11.63 -26.61
C PHE A 342 10.76 12.79 -25.67
N MET A 343 9.51 12.86 -25.23
CA MET A 343 9.06 13.94 -24.34
C MET A 343 9.81 13.97 -23.00
N GLN A 344 10.11 12.80 -22.42
CA GLN A 344 10.76 12.72 -21.12
C GLN A 344 12.26 13.01 -21.20
N LEU A 345 12.94 12.59 -22.27
CA LEU A 345 14.32 12.99 -22.55
C LEU A 345 14.42 14.52 -22.69
N THR A 346 13.46 15.15 -23.39
CA THR A 346 13.41 16.62 -23.49
C THR A 346 13.26 17.27 -22.10
N PHE A 347 12.41 16.70 -21.23
CA PHE A 347 12.20 17.22 -19.88
C PHE A 347 13.45 17.07 -18.99
N VAL A 348 14.10 15.92 -19.00
CA VAL A 348 15.35 15.69 -18.23
C VAL A 348 16.46 16.61 -18.70
N LEU A 349 16.63 16.76 -20.02
CA LEU A 349 17.60 17.69 -20.60
C LEU A 349 17.29 19.14 -20.22
N ALA A 350 16.01 19.53 -20.22
CA ALA A 350 15.60 20.86 -19.77
C ALA A 350 15.89 21.10 -18.28
N MET A 351 15.61 20.11 -17.42
CA MET A 351 15.91 20.19 -15.99
C MET A 351 17.41 20.25 -15.71
N ALA A 352 18.19 19.39 -16.37
CA ALA A 352 19.65 19.40 -16.27
C ALA A 352 20.24 20.73 -16.75
N TRP A 353 19.71 21.29 -17.83
CA TRP A 353 20.10 22.60 -18.35
C TRP A 353 19.74 23.74 -17.39
N MET A 354 18.55 23.72 -16.77
CA MET A 354 18.16 24.70 -15.75
C MET A 354 19.06 24.64 -14.51
N ILE A 355 19.36 23.43 -14.01
CA ILE A 355 20.30 23.22 -12.90
C ILE A 355 21.68 23.70 -13.29
N TYR A 356 22.17 23.30 -14.47
CA TYR A 356 23.46 23.74 -14.96
C TYR A 356 23.56 25.27 -15.03
N ASN A 357 22.55 25.93 -15.59
CA ASN A 357 22.55 27.39 -15.69
C ASN A 357 22.56 28.07 -14.32
N LYS A 358 21.69 27.60 -13.42
CA LYS A 358 21.54 28.19 -12.09
C LYS A 358 22.80 28.05 -11.23
N TYR A 359 23.51 26.93 -11.32
CA TYR A 359 24.63 26.63 -10.43
C TYR A 359 26.00 26.81 -11.05
N PHE A 360 26.09 26.84 -12.39
CA PHE A 360 27.38 26.85 -13.09
C PHE A 360 27.52 27.97 -14.13
N ASN A 361 26.44 28.61 -14.59
CA ASN A 361 26.52 29.77 -15.50
C ASN A 361 26.15 31.12 -14.86
N GLU A 362 25.61 31.16 -13.64
CA GLU A 362 25.56 32.42 -12.88
C GLU A 362 26.92 32.63 -12.19
N PRO A 363 27.73 33.61 -12.62
CA PRO A 363 28.93 33.97 -11.86
C PRO A 363 28.45 34.49 -10.52
N SER A 364 28.99 33.92 -9.44
CA SER A 364 28.73 34.36 -8.07
C SER A 364 28.71 35.90 -7.97
N LEU A 365 27.57 36.46 -7.57
CA LEU A 365 27.40 37.87 -7.16
C LEU A 365 28.15 38.19 -5.84
N GLU A 366 29.30 37.56 -5.61
CA GLU A 366 30.21 37.79 -4.49
C GLU A 366 31.52 38.39 -5.01
N SER A 367 31.48 39.65 -5.45
CA SER A 367 32.69 40.47 -5.58
C SER A 367 32.46 41.96 -5.36
N SER A 368 31.39 42.35 -4.66
CA SER A 368 31.20 43.75 -4.27
C SER A 368 30.65 43.87 -2.84
N ASN A 369 31.48 43.56 -1.85
CA ASN A 369 31.43 44.28 -0.58
C ASN A 369 32.82 44.32 0.04
N GLY A 370 33.47 45.48 -0.13
CA GLY A 370 34.76 45.79 0.45
C GLY A 370 34.69 45.84 1.97
N PHE A 371 35.40 44.91 2.59
CA PHE A 371 35.71 44.97 4.01
C PHE A 371 36.80 46.04 4.22
N ARG A 372 36.42 47.22 4.72
CA ARG A 372 37.38 48.19 5.28
C ARG A 372 37.57 47.85 6.76
N PRO A 373 38.79 47.58 7.24
CA PRO A 373 39.03 47.51 8.68
C PRO A 373 39.10 48.94 9.23
N ARG A 374 38.41 49.18 10.35
CA ARG A 374 38.76 50.27 11.26
C ARG A 374 38.85 49.73 12.68
N PHE A 375 39.93 50.16 13.31
CA PHE A 375 40.24 50.09 14.73
C PHE A 375 39.16 50.71 15.60
#